data_AF-A0A2R6CZ69-F1
#
_entry.id   AF-A0A2R6CZ69-F1
#
_cell.length_a   1.000
_cell.length_b   1.000
_cell.length_c   1.000
_cell.angle_alpha   90.00
_cell.angle_beta   90.00
_cell.angle_gamma   90.00
#
_symmetry.space_group_name_H-M   'P 1'
#
loop_
_entity.id
_entity.type
_entity.pdbx_description
1 polymer ?
#
loop_
_entity_poly.entity_id
_entity_poly.type
_entity_poly.pdbx_seq_one_letter_code
_entity_poly.pdbx_strand_id
1 'polypeptide(L)'
;MFIGSLFLFRAVFGTTSAAFSSGDVSALASLVAFVYASWIGFITWEEYTDRNLSRSIRERPSIATVNDAFGLLQSNDDEARINASYCLSAVVSTSPKNVVNTTAAPNEEIVEYLLPYLRDDDPEISDNVGNVVAFMARDYPQSVEPFRDRLLKLIQRDVLTGDVRGNLTLAIGFLTLSEGTDSDLAGLSNRKARQRLQEMARSDPEQEVREHAEELV
;
A
#
# COMPACT_ATOMS: atom_id res chain seq x y z
N MET A 1 16.47 5.89 -10.80
CA MET A 1 16.34 6.69 -12.03
C MET A 1 16.48 8.17 -11.66
N PHE A 2 17.67 8.77 -11.77
CA PHE A 2 17.94 10.15 -11.26
C PHE A 2 18.99 10.94 -12.07
N ILE A 3 19.48 10.40 -13.19
CA ILE A 3 20.58 11.03 -13.96
C ILE A 3 20.07 12.23 -14.78
N GLY A 4 18.82 12.19 -15.25
CA GLY A 4 18.22 13.28 -16.02
C GLY A 4 17.91 14.53 -15.18
N SER A 5 17.40 14.35 -13.96
CA SER A 5 17.03 15.47 -13.08
C SER A 5 18.26 16.26 -12.62
N LEU A 6 19.39 15.60 -12.38
CA LEU A 6 20.65 16.22 -11.97
C LEU A 6 21.26 17.12 -13.07
N PHE A 7 21.08 16.76 -14.35
CA PHE A 7 21.56 17.57 -15.47
C PHE A 7 20.72 18.84 -15.65
N LEU A 8 19.39 18.70 -15.59
CA LEU A 8 18.46 19.83 -15.60
C LEU A 8 18.73 20.78 -14.44
N PHE A 9 18.94 20.24 -13.23
CA PHE A 9 19.27 21.05 -12.06
C PHE A 9 20.56 21.85 -12.28
N ARG A 10 21.64 21.21 -12.74
CA ARG A 10 22.92 21.93 -12.98
C ARG A 10 22.82 22.99 -14.07
N ALA A 11 22.10 22.73 -15.15
CA ALA A 11 21.92 23.70 -16.24
C ALA A 11 21.12 24.93 -15.77
N VAL A 12 20.08 24.71 -14.97
CA VAL A 12 19.22 25.76 -14.41
C VAL A 12 19.97 26.60 -13.37
N PHE A 13 20.73 25.97 -12.48
CA PHE A 13 21.49 26.67 -11.44
C PHE A 13 22.72 27.41 -11.98
N GLY A 14 23.35 26.89 -13.04
CA GLY A 14 24.46 27.57 -13.72
C GLY A 14 24.02 28.89 -14.37
N THR A 15 22.87 28.87 -15.05
CA THR A 15 22.34 30.05 -15.78
C THR A 15 21.73 31.11 -14.87
N THR A 16 21.15 30.72 -13.73
CA THR A 16 20.64 31.68 -12.73
C THR A 16 21.74 32.56 -12.15
N SER A 17 22.93 32.00 -11.88
CA SER A 17 24.04 32.77 -11.30
C SER A 17 24.47 33.98 -12.16
N ALA A 18 24.35 33.87 -13.50
CA ALA A 18 24.65 34.94 -14.44
C ALA A 18 23.53 35.99 -14.56
N ALA A 19 22.26 35.59 -14.38
CA ALA A 19 21.12 36.51 -14.42
C ALA A 19 21.04 37.37 -13.14
N PHE A 20 21.44 36.83 -11.98
CA PHE A 20 21.49 37.59 -10.73
C PHE A 20 22.54 38.72 -10.76
N SER A 21 23.65 38.54 -11.48
CA SER A 21 24.70 39.56 -11.54
C SER A 21 24.37 40.72 -12.49
N SER A 22 23.45 40.52 -13.45
CA SER A 22 23.05 41.56 -14.41
C SER A 22 21.86 42.42 -13.94
N GLY A 23 21.17 42.03 -12.87
CA GLY A 23 19.98 42.73 -12.37
C GLY A 23 18.76 42.65 -13.31
N ASP A 24 18.80 41.76 -14.30
CA ASP A 24 17.73 41.62 -15.29
C ASP A 24 16.62 40.72 -14.77
N VAL A 25 15.62 41.36 -14.15
CA VAL A 25 14.41 40.71 -13.62
C VAL A 25 13.66 39.92 -14.72
N SER A 26 13.73 40.37 -15.97
CA SER A 26 13.03 39.71 -17.08
C SER A 26 13.68 38.39 -17.48
N ALA A 27 15.01 38.31 -17.44
CA ALA A 27 15.76 37.08 -17.65
C ALA A 27 15.48 36.05 -16.55
N LEU A 28 15.44 36.50 -15.28
CA LEU A 28 15.11 35.63 -14.15
C LEU A 28 13.67 35.09 -14.25
N ALA A 29 12.70 35.96 -14.56
CA ALA A 29 11.31 35.57 -14.73
C ALA A 29 11.14 34.52 -15.85
N SER A 30 11.83 34.69 -16.97
CA SER A 30 11.78 33.76 -18.10
C SER A 30 12.37 32.40 -17.75
N LEU A 31 13.49 32.38 -17.00
CA LEU A 31 14.10 31.14 -16.53
C LEU A 31 13.20 30.40 -15.54
N VAL A 32 12.60 31.11 -14.57
CA VAL A 32 11.66 30.52 -13.63
C VAL A 32 10.45 29.92 -14.36
N ALA A 33 9.90 30.64 -15.34
CA ALA A 33 8.79 30.14 -16.16
C ALA A 33 9.17 28.87 -16.93
N PHE A 34 10.37 28.81 -17.52
CA PHE A 34 10.86 27.63 -18.23
C PHE A 34 11.04 26.43 -17.31
N VAL A 35 11.64 26.64 -16.13
CA VAL A 35 11.84 25.58 -15.13
C VAL A 35 10.50 25.03 -14.66
N TYR A 36 9.56 25.92 -14.34
CA TYR A 36 8.22 25.54 -13.93
C TYR A 36 7.48 24.77 -15.04
N ALA A 37 7.47 25.27 -16.27
CA ALA A 37 6.85 24.59 -17.40
C ALA A 37 7.48 23.20 -17.67
N SER A 38 8.80 23.08 -17.55
CA SER A 38 9.52 21.80 -17.71
C SER A 38 9.16 20.81 -16.59
N TRP A 39 9.07 21.29 -15.36
CA TRP A 39 8.66 20.49 -14.20
C TRP A 39 7.23 19.98 -14.34
N ILE A 40 6.29 20.86 -14.70
CA ILE A 40 4.89 20.47 -14.96
C ILE A 40 4.82 19.47 -16.12
N GLY A 41 5.53 19.71 -17.22
CA GLY A 41 5.58 18.79 -18.36
C GLY A 41 6.12 17.40 -17.99
N PHE A 42 7.13 17.35 -17.12
CA PHE A 42 7.68 16.10 -16.59
C PHE A 42 6.64 15.35 -15.73
N ILE A 43 5.98 16.03 -14.77
CA ILE A 43 4.93 15.42 -13.94
C ILE A 43 3.79 14.88 -14.83
N THR A 44 3.32 15.68 -15.79
CA THR A 44 2.25 15.25 -16.69
C THR A 44 2.65 14.03 -17.53
N TRP A 45 3.92 13.93 -17.93
CA TRP A 45 4.43 12.77 -18.65
C TRP A 45 4.55 11.52 -17.77
N GLU A 46 4.99 11.68 -16.51
CA GLU A 46 5.00 10.58 -15.53
C GLU A 46 3.58 10.08 -15.26
N GLU A 47 2.62 10.97 -14.96
CA GLU A 47 1.21 10.60 -14.76
C GLU A 47 0.61 9.89 -15.97
N TYR A 48 0.91 10.36 -17.18
CA TYR A 48 0.46 9.70 -18.41
C TYR A 48 1.03 8.28 -18.56
N THR A 49 2.31 8.12 -18.22
CA THR A 49 3.01 6.83 -18.30
C THR A 49 2.45 5.87 -17.25
N ASP A 50 2.25 6.34 -16.01
CA ASP A 50 1.67 5.58 -14.91
C ASP A 50 0.24 5.14 -15.23
N ARG A 51 -0.62 6.02 -15.77
CA ARG A 51 -1.99 5.66 -16.19
C ARG A 51 -2.02 4.60 -17.27
N ASN A 52 -1.15 4.70 -18.26
CA ASN A 52 -1.09 3.70 -19.33
C ASN A 52 -0.63 2.34 -18.81
N LEU A 53 0.40 2.33 -17.96
CA LEU A 53 0.90 1.12 -17.32
C LEU A 53 -0.18 0.52 -16.40
N SER A 54 -0.82 1.34 -15.57
CA SER A 54 -1.83 0.90 -14.61
C SER A 54 -3.05 0.28 -15.29
N ARG A 55 -3.53 0.85 -16.40
CA ARG A 55 -4.62 0.26 -17.20
C ARG A 55 -4.24 -1.09 -17.78
N SER A 56 -3.03 -1.21 -18.34
CA SER A 56 -2.53 -2.50 -18.84
C SER A 56 -2.47 -3.55 -17.72
N ILE A 57 -2.10 -3.15 -16.50
CA ILE A 57 -2.03 -4.02 -15.34
C ILE A 57 -3.43 -4.42 -14.85
N ARG A 58 -4.40 -3.48 -14.84
CA ARG A 58 -5.80 -3.74 -14.47
C ARG A 58 -6.48 -4.73 -15.41
N GLU A 59 -6.24 -4.61 -16.71
CA GLU A 59 -6.81 -5.52 -17.71
C GLU A 59 -6.25 -6.94 -17.59
N ARG A 60 -5.00 -7.09 -17.15
CA ARG A 60 -4.28 -8.38 -17.11
C ARG A 60 -3.39 -8.50 -15.88
N PRO A 61 -3.97 -8.60 -14.67
CA PRO A 61 -3.19 -8.78 -13.45
C PRO A 61 -2.46 -10.12 -13.53
N SER A 62 -1.14 -10.08 -13.38
CA SER A 62 -0.29 -11.27 -13.52
C SER A 62 0.94 -11.19 -12.62
N ILE A 63 1.63 -12.32 -12.48
CA ILE A 63 2.89 -12.39 -11.71
C ILE A 63 3.91 -11.39 -12.27
N ALA A 64 3.97 -11.21 -13.59
CA ALA A 64 4.91 -10.29 -14.24
C ALA A 64 4.65 -8.81 -13.91
N THR A 65 3.44 -8.45 -13.50
CA THR A 65 3.04 -7.07 -13.21
C THR A 65 3.14 -6.70 -11.74
N VAL A 66 3.54 -7.62 -10.85
CA VAL A 66 3.61 -7.38 -9.40
C VAL A 66 4.58 -6.24 -9.05
N ASN A 67 5.79 -6.23 -9.63
CA ASN A 67 6.77 -5.18 -9.33
C ASN A 67 6.32 -3.81 -9.81
N ASP A 68 5.68 -3.75 -10.99
CA ASP A 68 5.10 -2.52 -11.51
C ASP A 68 3.96 -2.03 -10.61
N ALA A 69 3.10 -2.94 -10.13
CA ALA A 69 2.03 -2.59 -9.19
C ALA A 69 2.60 -2.02 -7.86
N PHE A 70 3.65 -2.61 -7.29
CA PHE A 70 4.30 -2.02 -6.11
C PHE A 70 4.84 -0.61 -6.36
N GLY A 71 5.41 -0.36 -7.55
CA GLY A 71 5.85 0.98 -7.95
C GLY A 71 4.68 1.96 -8.08
N LEU A 72 3.60 1.55 -8.74
CA LEU A 72 2.42 2.38 -8.99
C LEU A 72 1.60 2.68 -7.73
N LEU A 73 1.71 1.88 -6.66
CA LEU A 73 1.13 2.24 -5.36
C LEU A 73 1.68 3.55 -4.78
N GLN A 74 2.84 4.02 -5.25
CA GLN A 74 3.41 5.32 -4.84
C GLN A 74 3.05 6.45 -5.81
N SER A 75 2.27 6.17 -6.85
CA SER A 75 1.89 7.17 -7.84
C SER A 75 1.02 8.26 -7.23
N ASN A 76 1.22 9.50 -7.68
CA ASN A 76 0.33 10.62 -7.32
C ASN A 76 -1.03 10.51 -8.02
N ASP A 77 -1.17 9.60 -9.00
CA ASP A 77 -2.42 9.37 -9.71
C ASP A 77 -3.28 8.32 -8.99
N ASP A 78 -4.50 8.71 -8.62
CA ASP A 78 -5.42 7.83 -7.87
C ASP A 78 -5.83 6.60 -8.69
N GLU A 79 -6.11 6.76 -9.99
CA GLU A 79 -6.43 5.65 -10.90
C GLU A 79 -5.27 4.63 -10.94
N ALA A 80 -4.03 5.10 -10.99
CA ALA A 80 -2.85 4.25 -10.97
C ALA A 80 -2.72 3.45 -9.65
N ARG A 81 -2.93 4.09 -8.50
CA ARG A 81 -2.87 3.40 -7.19
C ARG A 81 -3.98 2.35 -7.04
N ILE A 82 -5.21 2.65 -7.45
CA ILE A 82 -6.34 1.71 -7.41
C ILE A 82 -6.08 0.50 -8.30
N ASN A 83 -5.62 0.72 -9.53
CA ASN A 83 -5.30 -0.36 -10.46
C ASN A 83 -4.15 -1.24 -9.94
N ALA A 84 -3.17 -0.63 -9.29
CA ALA A 84 -2.06 -1.32 -8.67
C ALA A 84 -2.50 -2.17 -7.47
N SER A 85 -3.28 -1.62 -6.53
CA SER A 85 -3.79 -2.35 -5.37
C SER A 85 -4.66 -3.53 -5.80
N TYR A 86 -5.52 -3.33 -6.80
CA TYR A 86 -6.32 -4.40 -7.39
C TYR A 86 -5.45 -5.51 -7.98
N CYS A 87 -4.38 -5.17 -8.73
CA CYS A 87 -3.49 -6.18 -9.27
C CYS A 87 -2.85 -7.03 -8.17
N LEU A 88 -2.38 -6.40 -7.09
CA LEU A 88 -1.81 -7.13 -5.95
C LEU A 88 -2.85 -8.05 -5.31
N SER A 89 -4.07 -7.56 -5.08
CA SER A 89 -5.21 -8.33 -4.55
C SER A 89 -5.60 -9.51 -5.46
N ALA A 90 -5.63 -9.30 -6.78
CA ALA A 90 -5.92 -10.34 -7.76
C ALA A 90 -4.81 -11.40 -7.81
N VAL A 91 -3.54 -11.01 -7.78
CA VAL A 91 -2.43 -11.97 -7.82
C VAL A 91 -2.30 -12.75 -6.51
N VAL A 92 -2.41 -12.08 -5.36
CA VAL A 92 -2.26 -12.73 -4.04
C VAL A 92 -3.39 -13.72 -3.76
N SER A 93 -4.62 -13.46 -4.23
CA SER A 93 -5.76 -14.35 -4.05
C SER A 93 -5.60 -15.69 -4.79
N THR A 94 -4.83 -15.71 -5.89
CA THR A 94 -4.44 -16.96 -6.56
C THR A 94 -3.38 -17.72 -5.77
N SER A 95 -2.33 -17.02 -5.34
CA SER A 95 -1.30 -17.54 -4.43
C SER A 95 -0.41 -16.42 -3.90
N PRO A 96 -0.29 -16.27 -2.56
CA PRO A 96 0.65 -15.33 -1.94
C PRO A 96 2.12 -15.56 -2.35
N LYS A 97 2.49 -16.80 -2.70
CA LYS A 97 3.82 -17.15 -3.25
C LYS A 97 4.18 -16.36 -4.50
N ASN A 98 3.19 -16.02 -5.34
CA ASN A 98 3.44 -15.27 -6.56
C ASN A 98 3.95 -13.85 -6.28
N VAL A 99 3.41 -13.20 -5.25
CA VAL A 99 3.83 -11.86 -4.83
C VAL A 99 5.22 -11.91 -4.19
N VAL A 100 5.41 -12.81 -3.23
CA VAL A 100 6.68 -12.99 -2.50
C VAL A 100 7.85 -13.30 -3.44
N ASN A 101 7.68 -14.27 -4.34
CA ASN A 101 8.77 -14.69 -5.22
C ASN A 101 9.18 -13.62 -6.25
N THR A 102 8.27 -12.68 -6.57
CA THR A 102 8.52 -11.67 -7.61
C THR A 102 9.24 -10.44 -7.08
N THR A 103 8.96 -10.04 -5.83
CA THR A 103 9.55 -8.85 -5.21
C THR A 103 10.97 -9.10 -4.70
N ALA A 104 11.33 -10.36 -4.42
CA ALA A 104 12.59 -10.75 -3.79
C ALA A 104 12.88 -10.06 -2.44
N ALA A 105 11.88 -9.40 -1.85
CA ALA A 105 11.94 -8.81 -0.53
C ALA A 105 11.52 -9.83 0.54
N PRO A 106 12.02 -9.71 1.78
CA PRO A 106 11.46 -10.44 2.92
C PRO A 106 9.95 -10.20 3.04
N ASN A 107 9.20 -11.24 3.38
CA ASN A 107 7.74 -11.17 3.49
C ASN A 107 7.28 -10.09 4.47
N GLU A 108 8.03 -9.91 5.56
CA GLU A 108 7.79 -8.90 6.59
C GLU A 108 7.88 -7.49 6.01
N GLU A 109 8.85 -7.24 5.12
CA GLU A 109 9.02 -5.93 4.46
C GLU A 109 7.87 -5.64 3.50
N ILE A 110 7.36 -6.67 2.80
CA ILE A 110 6.18 -6.52 1.94
C ILE A 110 4.95 -6.12 2.77
N VAL A 111 4.73 -6.79 3.90
CA VAL A 111 3.61 -6.46 4.80
C VAL A 111 3.79 -5.05 5.36
N GLU A 112 4.98 -4.72 5.88
CA GLU A 112 5.28 -3.38 6.41
C GLU A 112 5.01 -2.28 5.38
N TYR A 113 5.43 -2.50 4.13
CA TYR A 113 5.20 -1.59 3.02
C TYR A 113 3.71 -1.35 2.74
N LEU A 114 2.87 -2.38 2.89
CA LEU A 114 1.44 -2.29 2.61
C LEU A 114 0.64 -1.63 3.75
N LEU A 115 1.11 -1.67 5.00
CA LEU A 115 0.36 -1.17 6.15
C LEU A 115 -0.06 0.32 6.10
N PRO A 116 0.70 1.26 5.52
CA PRO A 116 0.24 2.64 5.34
C PRO A 116 -1.02 2.76 4.47
N TYR A 117 -1.17 1.90 3.46
CA TYR A 117 -2.29 1.92 2.51
C TYR A 117 -3.59 1.35 3.07
N LEU A 118 -3.55 0.69 4.23
CA LEU A 118 -4.75 0.33 5.01
C LEU A 118 -5.44 1.56 5.64
N ARG A 119 -4.83 2.74 5.53
CA ARG A 119 -5.35 4.02 6.01
C ARG A 119 -5.46 5.03 4.86
N ASP A 120 -5.47 4.55 3.63
CA ASP A 120 -5.63 5.45 2.48
C ASP A 120 -7.01 6.11 2.57
N ASP A 121 -7.10 7.37 2.13
CA ASP A 121 -8.38 8.07 2.05
C ASP A 121 -9.29 7.41 0.98
N ASP A 122 -8.70 6.59 0.10
CA ASP A 122 -9.42 5.75 -0.84
C ASP A 122 -9.82 4.38 -0.24
N PRO A 123 -11.13 4.09 -0.12
CA PRO A 123 -11.60 2.82 0.43
C PRO A 123 -11.31 1.62 -0.48
N GLU A 124 -11.24 1.78 -1.80
CA GLU A 124 -10.94 0.68 -2.74
C GLU A 124 -9.47 0.26 -2.62
N ILE A 125 -8.55 1.21 -2.43
CA ILE A 125 -7.14 0.89 -2.14
C ILE A 125 -7.04 0.14 -0.81
N SER A 126 -7.67 0.69 0.23
CA SER A 126 -7.63 0.11 1.58
C SER A 126 -8.19 -1.32 1.61
N ASP A 127 -9.29 -1.57 0.90
CA ASP A 127 -9.91 -2.89 0.81
C ASP A 127 -9.01 -3.89 0.10
N ASN A 128 -8.53 -3.54 -1.09
CA ASN A 128 -7.61 -4.39 -1.87
C ASN A 128 -6.34 -4.74 -1.08
N VAL A 129 -5.75 -3.76 -0.38
CA VAL A 129 -4.56 -4.00 0.45
C VAL A 129 -4.91 -4.81 1.70
N GLY A 130 -6.07 -4.57 2.32
CA GLY A 130 -6.59 -5.39 3.40
C GLY A 130 -6.66 -6.86 3.01
N ASN A 131 -7.21 -7.14 1.83
CA ASN A 131 -7.28 -8.48 1.27
C ASN A 131 -5.88 -9.10 1.09
N VAL A 132 -4.91 -8.34 0.57
CA VAL A 132 -3.51 -8.81 0.44
C VAL A 132 -2.94 -9.21 1.80
N VAL A 133 -3.13 -8.38 2.83
CA VAL A 133 -2.65 -8.67 4.19
C VAL A 133 -3.34 -9.91 4.77
N ALA A 134 -4.64 -10.11 4.53
CA ALA A 134 -5.38 -11.30 4.98
C ALA A 134 -4.82 -12.58 4.35
N PHE A 135 -4.59 -12.60 3.03
CA PHE A 135 -3.99 -13.73 2.34
C PHE A 135 -2.54 -14.00 2.78
N MET A 136 -1.76 -12.94 3.05
CA MET A 136 -0.42 -13.08 3.62
C MET A 136 -0.46 -13.67 5.04
N ALA A 137 -1.43 -13.29 5.87
CA ALA A 137 -1.58 -13.84 7.22
C ALA A 137 -1.96 -15.32 7.21
N ARG A 138 -2.75 -15.75 6.22
CA ARG A 138 -3.14 -17.14 6.02
C ARG A 138 -1.94 -18.04 5.68
N ASP A 139 -1.15 -17.63 4.69
CA ASP A 139 -0.10 -18.50 4.13
C ASP A 139 1.30 -18.23 4.73
N TYR A 140 1.51 -17.05 5.31
CA TYR A 140 2.75 -16.60 5.97
C TYR A 140 2.49 -15.89 7.30
N PRO A 141 1.83 -16.54 8.26
CA PRO A 141 1.46 -15.91 9.53
C PRO A 141 2.66 -15.32 10.28
N GLN A 142 3.82 -15.99 10.26
CA GLN A 142 5.05 -15.50 10.90
C GLN A 142 5.51 -14.13 10.38
N SER A 143 5.16 -13.80 9.14
CA SER A 143 5.56 -12.54 8.50
C SER A 143 4.59 -11.40 8.77
N VAL A 144 3.34 -11.72 9.12
CA VAL A 144 2.34 -10.72 9.53
C VAL A 144 2.32 -10.54 11.06
N GLU A 145 2.72 -11.55 11.81
CA GLU A 145 2.71 -11.58 13.28
C GLU A 145 3.36 -10.35 13.95
N PRO A 146 4.54 -9.84 13.51
CA PRO A 146 5.16 -8.66 14.10
C PRO A 146 4.25 -7.41 14.06
N PHE A 147 3.25 -7.39 13.18
CA PHE A 147 2.34 -6.27 12.97
C PHE A 147 0.97 -6.47 13.65
N ARG A 148 0.73 -7.57 14.36
CA ARG A 148 -0.56 -7.91 15.00
C ARG A 148 -1.15 -6.76 15.81
N ASP A 149 -0.37 -6.16 16.70
CA ASP A 149 -0.83 -5.04 17.54
C ASP A 149 -1.22 -3.80 16.72
N ARG A 150 -0.55 -3.57 15.59
CA ARG A 150 -0.87 -2.46 14.67
C ARG A 150 -2.16 -2.76 13.90
N LEU A 151 -2.38 -3.99 13.48
CA LEU A 151 -3.63 -4.44 12.83
C LEU A 151 -4.82 -4.37 13.80
N LEU A 152 -4.67 -4.83 15.04
CA LEU A 152 -5.71 -4.72 16.07
C LEU A 152 -6.10 -3.26 16.36
N LYS A 153 -5.13 -2.33 16.37
CA LYS A 153 -5.39 -0.90 16.52
C LYS A 153 -6.07 -0.29 15.29
N LEU A 154 -5.83 -0.82 14.10
CA LEU A 154 -6.47 -0.37 12.87
C LEU A 154 -7.95 -0.72 12.87
N ILE A 155 -8.30 -1.98 13.16
CA ILE A 155 -9.68 -2.47 13.18
C ILE A 155 -10.60 -1.63 14.07
N GLN A 156 -10.07 -1.08 15.17
CA GLN A 156 -10.83 -0.27 16.13
C GLN A 156 -11.16 1.15 15.66
N ARG A 157 -10.73 1.55 14.47
CA ARG A 157 -10.98 2.88 13.96
C ARG A 157 -12.33 2.91 13.24
N ASP A 158 -13.21 3.79 13.69
CA ASP A 158 -14.54 4.00 13.11
C ASP A 158 -14.53 4.48 11.65
N VAL A 159 -13.36 4.92 11.13
CA VAL A 159 -13.21 5.40 9.76
C VAL A 159 -13.02 4.28 8.72
N LEU A 160 -12.78 3.04 9.16
CA LEU A 160 -12.62 1.91 8.23
C LEU A 160 -13.98 1.38 7.77
N THR A 161 -14.09 1.11 6.46
CA THR A 161 -15.26 0.43 5.89
C THR A 161 -15.40 -0.99 6.44
N GLY A 162 -16.61 -1.55 6.34
CA GLY A 162 -16.89 -2.93 6.76
C GLY A 162 -15.96 -3.93 6.11
N ASP A 163 -15.73 -3.81 4.81
CA ASP A 163 -14.88 -4.71 4.01
C ASP A 163 -13.43 -4.72 4.52
N VAL A 164 -12.85 -3.53 4.75
CA VAL A 164 -11.49 -3.41 5.30
C VAL A 164 -11.42 -4.02 6.70
N ARG A 165 -12.39 -3.74 7.57
CA ARG A 165 -12.44 -4.35 8.91
C ARG A 165 -12.59 -5.87 8.82
N GLY A 166 -13.37 -6.39 7.88
CA GLY A 166 -13.55 -7.81 7.63
C GLY A 166 -12.23 -8.48 7.25
N ASN A 167 -11.53 -7.93 6.25
CA ASN A 167 -10.21 -8.41 5.83
C ASN A 167 -9.18 -8.39 6.96
N LEU A 168 -9.15 -7.32 7.75
CA LEU A 168 -8.26 -7.24 8.91
C LEU A 168 -8.63 -8.23 10.02
N THR A 169 -9.92 -8.47 10.23
CA THR A 169 -10.44 -9.48 11.16
C THR A 169 -10.01 -10.88 10.73
N LEU A 170 -10.11 -11.19 9.44
CA LEU A 170 -9.59 -12.43 8.85
C LEU A 170 -8.09 -12.59 9.09
N ALA A 171 -7.30 -11.54 8.85
CA ALA A 171 -5.86 -11.56 9.10
C ALA A 171 -5.54 -11.90 10.57
N ILE A 172 -6.21 -11.26 11.53
CA ILE A 172 -6.05 -11.54 12.96
C ILE A 172 -6.48 -12.97 13.31
N GLY A 173 -7.55 -13.47 12.70
CA GLY A 173 -8.01 -14.86 12.85
C GLY A 173 -6.95 -15.86 12.40
N PHE A 174 -6.38 -15.67 11.21
CA PHE A 174 -5.31 -16.55 10.72
C PHE A 174 -4.08 -16.55 11.63
N LEU A 175 -3.66 -15.38 12.12
CA LEU A 175 -2.59 -15.28 13.11
C LEU A 175 -2.92 -16.06 14.40
N THR A 176 -4.14 -15.90 14.90
CA THR A 176 -4.66 -16.57 16.10
C THR A 176 -4.69 -18.09 15.96
N LEU A 177 -5.01 -18.60 14.76
CA LEU A 177 -5.05 -20.02 14.45
C LEU A 177 -3.64 -20.60 14.22
N SER A 178 -2.70 -19.80 13.74
CA SER A 178 -1.33 -20.23 13.44
C SER A 178 -0.43 -20.39 14.68
N GLU A 179 -0.74 -19.68 15.76
CA GLU A 179 -0.02 -19.78 17.03
C GLU A 179 -0.34 -21.12 17.72
N GLY A 180 0.38 -22.16 17.33
CA GLY A 180 0.47 -23.41 18.07
C GLY A 180 0.95 -23.18 19.50
N THR A 181 0.51 -24.06 20.41
CA THR A 181 0.49 -24.02 21.88
C THR A 181 1.79 -23.74 22.66
N ASP A 182 2.92 -23.40 22.04
CA ASP A 182 4.24 -23.60 22.65
C ASP A 182 4.91 -22.35 23.27
N SER A 183 4.21 -21.22 23.38
CA SER A 183 4.76 -19.98 23.96
C SER A 183 3.76 -19.28 24.91
N ASP A 184 4.12 -19.17 26.19
CA ASP A 184 3.33 -18.47 27.22
C ASP A 184 3.04 -17.00 26.85
N LEU A 185 3.97 -16.36 26.13
CA LEU A 185 3.81 -14.97 25.65
C LEU A 185 2.85 -14.88 24.46
N ALA A 186 2.91 -15.84 23.53
CA ALA A 186 1.94 -15.95 22.44
C ALA A 186 0.52 -16.14 23.02
N GLY A 187 0.39 -16.92 24.10
CA GLY A 187 -0.88 -17.14 24.77
C GLY A 187 -1.55 -15.88 25.35
N LEU A 188 -0.80 -14.85 25.75
CA LEU A 188 -1.39 -13.57 26.19
C LEU A 188 -1.89 -12.73 25.00
N SER A 189 -1.07 -12.62 23.95
CA SER A 189 -1.42 -11.92 22.71
C SER A 189 -2.66 -12.53 22.06
N ASN A 190 -2.70 -13.87 21.98
CA ASN A 190 -3.80 -14.63 21.42
C ASN A 190 -5.10 -14.45 22.22
N ARG A 191 -5.04 -14.49 23.55
CA ARG A 191 -6.22 -14.23 24.41
C ARG A 191 -6.82 -12.86 24.14
N LYS A 192 -6.00 -11.82 23.99
CA LYS A 192 -6.45 -10.47 23.66
C LYS A 192 -7.09 -10.42 22.27
N ALA A 193 -6.47 -11.06 21.28
CA ALA A 193 -7.03 -11.15 19.92
C ALA A 193 -8.39 -11.86 19.92
N ARG A 194 -8.51 -13.05 20.54
CA ARG A 194 -9.76 -13.80 20.67
C ARG A 194 -10.85 -13.04 21.41
N GLN A 195 -10.51 -12.39 22.53
CA GLN A 195 -11.46 -11.55 23.24
C GLN A 195 -12.00 -10.43 22.32
N ARG A 196 -11.13 -9.87 21.47
CA ARG A 196 -11.53 -8.83 20.53
C ARG A 196 -12.39 -9.36 19.38
N LEU A 197 -12.06 -10.51 18.83
CA LEU A 197 -12.90 -11.20 17.84
C LEU A 197 -14.30 -11.49 18.41
N GLN A 198 -14.37 -11.99 19.65
CA GLN A 198 -15.64 -12.22 20.36
C GLN A 198 -16.48 -10.95 20.56
N GLU A 199 -15.83 -9.82 20.83
CA GLU A 199 -16.51 -8.53 20.96
C GLU A 199 -17.05 -8.06 19.60
N MET A 200 -16.26 -8.17 18.53
CA MET A 200 -16.69 -7.82 17.18
C MET A 200 -17.86 -8.69 16.69
N ALA A 201 -17.78 -10.01 16.89
CA ALA A 201 -18.87 -10.94 16.59
C ALA A 201 -20.21 -10.51 17.22
N ARG A 202 -20.19 -9.94 18.43
CA ARG A 202 -21.40 -9.56 19.17
C ARG A 202 -21.93 -8.17 18.84
N SER A 203 -21.04 -7.20 18.60
CA SER A 203 -21.42 -5.78 18.59
C SER A 203 -20.99 -4.98 17.37
N ASP A 204 -20.23 -5.56 16.43
CA ASP A 204 -19.86 -4.84 15.22
C ASP A 204 -21.14 -4.51 14.41
N PRO A 205 -21.31 -3.26 13.90
CA PRO A 205 -22.51 -2.88 13.16
C PRO A 205 -22.65 -3.62 11.83
N GLU A 206 -21.54 -4.01 11.20
CA GLU A 206 -21.49 -4.63 9.88
C GLU A 206 -21.64 -6.15 9.99
N GLN A 207 -22.58 -6.72 9.22
CA GLN A 207 -22.89 -8.14 9.30
C GLN A 207 -21.71 -9.03 8.90
N GLU A 208 -21.00 -8.68 7.83
CA GLU A 208 -19.86 -9.44 7.33
C GLU A 208 -18.71 -9.51 8.35
N VAL A 209 -18.45 -8.41 9.06
CA VAL A 209 -17.42 -8.38 10.12
C VAL A 209 -17.83 -9.30 11.28
N ARG A 210 -19.12 -9.32 11.64
CA ARG A 210 -19.62 -10.26 12.66
C ARG A 210 -19.45 -11.70 12.22
N GLU A 211 -19.86 -12.04 11.00
CA GLU A 211 -19.76 -13.40 10.44
C GLU A 211 -18.30 -13.89 10.40
N HIS A 212 -17.38 -13.09 9.86
CA HIS A 212 -15.95 -13.43 9.87
C HIS A 212 -15.38 -13.57 11.29
N ALA A 213 -15.80 -12.72 12.23
CA ALA A 213 -15.36 -12.84 13.62
C ALA A 213 -15.90 -14.10 14.31
N GLU A 214 -17.13 -14.52 14.00
CA GLU A 214 -17.75 -15.75 14.53
C GLU A 214 -17.08 -17.01 14.00
N GLU A 215 -16.67 -17.04 12.73
CA GLU A 215 -15.97 -18.20 12.14
C GLU A 215 -14.58 -18.44 12.74
N LEU A 216 -13.98 -17.43 13.37
CA LEU A 216 -12.59 -17.44 13.83
C LEU A 216 -12.40 -17.61 15.35
N VAL A 217 -13.47 -17.66 16.13
CA VAL A 217 -13.47 -17.79 17.60
C VAL A 217 -13.78 -19.22 18.04
#